data_AF-A0A5E4QAF3-F1
#
_entry.id   AF-A0A5E4QAF3-F1
#
_cell.length_a   1.000
_cell.length_b   1.000
_cell.length_c   1.000
_cell.angle_alpha   90.00
_cell.angle_beta   90.00
_cell.angle_gamma   90.00
#
_symmetry.space_group_name_H-M   'P 1'
#
loop_
_entity.id
_entity.type
_entity.pdbx_description
1 polymer ?
#
loop_
_entity_poly.entity_id
_entity_poly.type
_entity_poly.pdbx_seq_one_letter_code
_entity_poly.pdbx_strand_id
1 'polypeptide(L)'
;MSEDLLEMVILTWDEWLASDKFSQLLYKCYDCVLGFNHRFKLEEHRKKHDESWGPCVCDVCLVRCKNSSALSAHRAAHRSR
;
A
#
# COMPACT_ATOMS: atom_id res chain seq x y z
N MET A 1 -24.83 -10.53 3.64
CA MET A 1 -23.53 -11.11 4.06
C MET A 1 -22.41 -10.46 3.27
N SER A 2 -22.40 -9.12 3.21
CA SER A 2 -21.51 -8.37 2.31
C SER A 2 -21.07 -7.01 2.87
N GLU A 3 -21.65 -6.59 3.99
CA GLU A 3 -21.44 -5.26 4.58
C GLU A 3 -20.37 -5.32 5.68
N ASP A 4 -20.32 -6.40 6.48
CA ASP A 4 -19.35 -6.59 7.57
C ASP A 4 -17.87 -6.63 7.14
N LEU A 5 -17.59 -7.17 5.94
CA LEU A 5 -16.23 -7.26 5.40
C LEU A 5 -15.72 -5.89 4.91
N LEU A 6 -16.62 -5.03 4.43
CA LEU A 6 -16.28 -3.68 3.98
C LEU A 6 -16.02 -2.77 5.19
N GLU A 7 -16.82 -2.89 6.26
CA GLU A 7 -16.65 -2.13 7.50
C GLU A 7 -15.35 -2.51 8.24
N MET A 8 -15.01 -3.80 8.32
CA MET A 8 -13.76 -4.25 8.95
C MET A 8 -12.52 -3.73 8.21
N VAL A 9 -12.55 -3.68 6.88
CA VAL A 9 -11.46 -3.12 6.07
C VAL A 9 -11.37 -1.60 6.24
N ILE A 10 -12.50 -0.87 6.25
CA ILE A 10 -12.52 0.60 6.44
C ILE A 10 -11.98 1.00 7.82
N LEU A 11 -12.35 0.29 8.89
CA LEU A 11 -11.85 0.55 10.24
C LEU A 11 -10.33 0.41 10.33
N THR A 12 -9.76 -0.62 9.68
CA THR A 12 -8.29 -0.78 9.64
C THR A 12 -7.60 0.31 8.81
N TRP A 13 -8.27 0.93 7.84
CA TRP A 13 -7.64 1.95 6.99
C TRP A 13 -7.50 3.29 7.70
N ASP A 14 -8.49 3.69 8.50
CA ASP A 14 -8.46 4.94 9.26
C ASP A 14 -7.39 4.90 10.37
N GLU A 15 -7.23 3.75 11.03
CA GLU A 15 -6.19 3.51 12.03
C GLU A 15 -4.77 3.61 11.43
N TRP A 16 -4.58 3.13 10.20
CA TRP A 16 -3.30 3.23 9.51
C TRP A 16 -3.00 4.65 9.00
N LEU A 17 -4.03 5.37 8.53
CA LEU A 17 -3.92 6.78 8.16
C LEU A 17 -3.58 7.66 9.38
N ALA A 18 -4.09 7.29 10.55
CA ALA A 18 -3.80 7.95 11.82
C ALA A 18 -2.41 7.62 12.39
N SER A 19 -1.66 6.68 11.80
CA SER A 19 -0.33 6.33 12.27
C SER A 19 0.61 7.54 12.24
N ASP A 20 1.26 7.81 13.37
CA ASP A 20 2.23 8.91 13.55
C ASP A 20 3.30 8.91 12.46
N LYS A 21 3.80 7.72 12.09
CA LYS A 21 4.78 7.54 11.00
C LYS A 21 4.24 7.96 9.63
N PHE A 22 2.97 7.69 9.33
CA PHE A 22 2.37 8.08 8.05
C PHE A 22 2.07 9.58 8.04
N SER A 23 1.64 10.12 9.17
CA SER A 23 1.32 11.53 9.35
C SER A 23 2.53 12.46 9.18
N GLN A 24 3.70 12.03 9.66
CA GLN A 24 4.97 12.76 9.58
C GLN A 24 5.58 12.84 8.17
N LEU A 25 5.18 11.96 7.26
CA LEU A 25 5.74 11.90 5.90
C LEU A 25 5.06 12.94 5.00
N LEU A 26 5.84 13.73 4.25
CA LEU A 26 5.28 14.82 3.43
C LEU A 26 4.46 14.33 2.23
N TYR A 27 4.87 13.20 1.64
CA TYR A 27 4.29 12.70 0.39
C TYR A 27 3.65 11.35 0.63
N LYS A 28 2.33 11.28 0.50
CA LYS A 28 1.53 10.14 0.95
C LYS A 28 0.81 9.48 -0.23
N CYS A 29 0.85 8.14 -0.28
CA CYS A 29 0.01 7.34 -1.15
C CYS A 29 -1.17 6.82 -0.34
N TYR A 30 -2.36 7.28 -0.70
CA TYR A 30 -3.62 6.86 -0.08
C TYR A 30 -4.19 5.60 -0.73
N ASP A 31 -3.57 5.04 -1.77
CA ASP A 31 -3.95 3.73 -2.32
C ASP A 31 -3.35 2.55 -1.53
N CYS A 32 -2.32 2.81 -0.71
CA CYS A 32 -1.63 1.78 0.07
C CYS A 32 -1.14 2.24 1.45
N VAL A 33 -1.58 3.42 1.91
CA VAL A 33 -1.17 4.08 3.17
C VAL A 33 0.34 4.05 3.38
N LEU A 34 1.10 4.44 2.35
CA LEU A 34 2.56 4.50 2.38
C LEU A 34 3.05 5.94 2.22
N GLY A 35 3.89 6.39 3.14
CA GLY A 35 4.48 7.73 3.09
C GLY A 35 5.93 7.75 2.62
N PHE A 36 6.34 8.90 2.09
CA PHE A 36 7.67 9.18 1.56
C PHE A 36 8.14 10.58 1.98
N ASN A 37 9.45 10.74 2.14
CA ASN A 37 10.08 12.04 2.42
C ASN A 37 10.26 12.91 1.16
N HIS A 38 10.13 12.32 -0.03
CA HIS A 38 10.40 13.03 -1.29
C HIS A 38 9.32 12.76 -2.35
N ARG A 39 8.99 13.79 -3.14
CA ARG A 39 7.96 13.73 -4.18
C ARG A 39 8.25 12.67 -5.25
N PHE A 40 9.50 12.58 -5.71
CA PHE A 40 9.87 11.70 -6.82
C PHE A 40 9.74 10.22 -6.42
N LYS A 41 9.94 9.91 -5.13
CA LYS A 41 9.72 8.56 -4.59
C LYS A 41 8.24 8.19 -4.60
N LEU A 42 7.36 9.12 -4.24
CA LEU A 42 5.91 8.90 -4.35
C LEU A 42 5.50 8.71 -5.82
N GLU A 43 6.01 9.53 -6.74
CA GLU A 43 5.67 9.43 -8.16
C GLU A 43 6.12 8.10 -8.78
N GLU A 44 7.36 7.67 -8.49
CA GLU A 44 7.84 6.34 -8.91
C GLU A 44 7.04 5.21 -8.26
N HIS A 45 6.67 5.36 -6.99
CA HIS A 45 5.82 4.39 -6.31
C HIS A 45 4.44 4.29 -6.96
N ARG A 46 3.82 5.41 -7.35
CA ARG A 46 2.49 5.40 -7.98
C ARG A 46 2.45 4.61 -9.28
N LYS A 47 3.53 4.66 -10.08
CA LYS A 47 3.68 3.84 -11.30
C LYS A 47 3.64 2.33 -11.02
N LYS A 48 3.81 1.89 -9.77
CA LYS A 48 3.72 0.46 -9.40
C LYS A 48 2.28 -0.02 -9.22
N HIS A 49 1.31 0.90 -9.11
CA HIS A 49 -0.11 0.56 -9.11
C HIS A 49 -0.66 0.35 -10.52
N ASP A 50 0.00 0.93 -11.52
CA ASP A 50 -0.33 0.76 -12.94
C ASP A 50 -0.24 -0.71 -13.39
N GLU A 51 -1.20 -1.13 -14.22
CA GLU A 51 -1.31 -2.48 -14.75
C GLU A 51 -0.04 -2.98 -15.47
N SER A 52 0.67 -2.06 -16.11
CA SER A 52 1.90 -2.36 -16.85
C SER A 52 3.07 -2.79 -15.96
N TRP A 53 3.03 -2.54 -14.65
CA TRP A 53 4.19 -2.76 -13.79
C TRP A 53 4.43 -4.22 -13.43
N GLY A 54 3.39 -5.06 -13.48
CA GLY A 54 3.58 -6.49 -13.31
C GLY A 54 2.31 -7.32 -13.21
N PRO A 55 2.45 -8.65 -13.41
CA PRO A 55 1.33 -9.58 -13.37
C PRO A 55 0.85 -9.88 -11.95
N CYS A 56 1.72 -9.71 -10.94
CA CYS A 56 1.42 -10.08 -9.56
C CYS A 56 0.94 -8.86 -8.78
N VAL A 57 -0.27 -8.90 -8.21
CA VAL A 57 -0.85 -7.80 -7.43
C VAL A 57 -0.87 -8.12 -5.93
N CYS A 58 -0.57 -7.13 -5.10
CA CYS A 58 -0.76 -7.22 -3.65
C CYS A 58 -2.23 -7.00 -3.30
N ASP A 59 -2.82 -7.95 -2.59
CA ASP A 59 -4.19 -7.94 -2.09
C ASP A 59 -4.41 -6.93 -0.96
N VAL A 60 -3.35 -6.52 -0.25
CA VAL A 60 -3.42 -5.55 0.84
C VAL A 60 -3.40 -4.12 0.31
N CYS A 61 -2.54 -3.85 -0.68
CA CYS A 61 -2.18 -2.50 -1.04
C CYS A 61 -2.15 -2.23 -2.54
N LEU A 62 -2.62 -3.19 -3.34
CA LEU A 62 -2.82 -3.12 -4.80
C LEU A 62 -1.57 -2.83 -5.65
N VAL A 63 -0.40 -2.69 -5.02
CA VAL A 63 0.90 -2.59 -5.69
C VAL A 63 1.15 -3.83 -6.53
N ARG A 64 1.57 -3.62 -7.77
CA ARG A 64 2.01 -4.69 -8.66
C ARG A 64 3.49 -4.97 -8.48
N CYS A 65 3.85 -6.22 -8.69
CA CYS A 65 5.20 -6.74 -8.62
C CYS A 65 5.49 -7.52 -9.89
N LYS A 66 6.74 -7.45 -10.35
CA LYS A 66 7.19 -8.14 -11.56
C LYS A 66 7.05 -9.67 -11.50
N ASN A 67 7.07 -10.26 -10.30
CA ASN A 67 6.96 -11.70 -10.09
C ASN A 67 6.50 -12.05 -8.66
N SER A 68 6.19 -13.32 -8.44
CA SER A 68 5.67 -13.86 -7.18
C SER A 68 6.68 -13.76 -6.03
N SER A 69 7.97 -13.92 -6.29
CA SER A 69 9.03 -13.79 -5.28
C SER A 69 9.11 -12.36 -4.73
N ALA A 70 9.07 -11.35 -5.61
CA ALA A 70 9.02 -9.95 -5.21
C ALA A 70 7.73 -9.63 -4.44
N LEU A 71 6.60 -10.18 -4.87
CA LEU A 71 5.32 -10.03 -4.15
C LEU A 71 5.38 -10.64 -2.74
N SER A 72 5.98 -11.81 -2.59
CA SER A 72 6.13 -12.48 -1.28
C SER A 72 6.98 -11.65 -0.32
N ALA A 73 8.13 -11.13 -0.79
CA ALA A 73 8.97 -10.24 0.00
C ALA A 73 8.26 -8.93 0.36
N HIS A 74 7.49 -8.38 -0.58
CA HIS A 74 6.67 -7.19 -0.35
C HIS A 74 5.60 -7.45 0.73
N ARG A 75 4.88 -8.57 0.66
CA ARG A 75 3.89 -8.97 1.68
C ARG A 75 4.51 -9.14 3.06
N ALA A 76 5.72 -9.70 3.15
CA ALA A 76 6.43 -9.82 4.42
C ALA A 76 6.66 -8.44 5.08
N ALA A 77 6.88 -7.39 4.29
CA ALA A 77 7.06 -6.03 4.79
C ALA A 77 5.79 -5.42 5.38
N HIS A 78 4.59 -5.88 4.98
CA HIS A 78 3.34 -5.48 5.63
C HIS A 78 3.23 -6.05 7.05
N ARG A 79 3.80 -7.24 7.32
CA ARG A 79 3.79 -7.86 8.64
C ARG A 79 4.78 -7.22 9.62
N SER A 80 5.87 -6.64 9.11
CA SER A 80 6.96 -6.09 9.93
C SER A 80 6.82 -4.60 10.23
N ARG A 81 5.71 -3.96 9.86
CA ARG A 81 5.51 -2.50 9.98
C ARG A 81 4.50 -2.16 11.05
#